data_AF-A0A0K2VE01-F1
#
_entry.id   AF-A0A0K2VE01-F1
#
_cell.length_a   1.000
_cell.length_b   1.000
_cell.length_c   1.000
_cell.angle_alpha   90.00
_cell.angle_beta   90.00
_cell.angle_gamma   90.00
#
_symmetry.space_group_name_H-M   'P 1'
#
loop_
_entity.id
_entity.type
_entity.pdbx_description
1 polymer ?
#
loop_
_entity_poly.entity_id
_entity_poly.type
_entity_poly.pdbx_seq_one_letter_code
_entity_poly.pdbx_strand_id
1 'polypeptide(L)' 'WPPQSPDLNPLDYSVWWQIEKKACATRHPNLDSWKTSVNEQWVAMEDYYIINVCKAFHRRLEGVIAVDGGYIQ' A
#
# COMPACT_ATOMS: atom_id res chain seq x y z
N TRP A 1 7.12 -6.20 -13.55
CA TRP A 1 7.34 -6.31 -12.11
C TRP A 1 8.38 -7.38 -11.84
N PRO A 2 9.51 -7.04 -11.21
CA PRO A 2 10.44 -8.07 -10.73
C PRO A 2 9.75 -8.94 -9.67
N PRO A 3 10.08 -10.24 -9.62
CA PRO A 3 9.53 -11.12 -8.59
C PRO A 3 9.97 -10.66 -7.19
N GLN A 4 9.10 -10.87 -6.19
CA GLN A 4 9.40 -10.56 -4.79
C GLN A 4 9.80 -9.09 -4.52
N SER A 5 9.22 -8.12 -5.23
CA SER A 5 9.54 -6.69 -5.06
C SER A 5 8.36 -5.87 -4.51
N PRO A 6 7.90 -6.14 -3.27
CA PRO A 6 6.83 -5.35 -2.64
C PRO A 6 7.26 -3.88 -2.46
N ASP A 7 8.55 -3.63 -2.26
CA ASP A 7 9.14 -2.29 -2.11
C ASP A 7 8.91 -1.38 -3.32
N LEU A 8 8.67 -1.98 -4.47
CA LEU A 8 8.39 -1.26 -5.69
C LEU A 8 6.87 -1.14 -5.91
N ASN A 9 6.00 -1.98 -5.36
CA ASN A 9 4.55 -1.92 -5.62
C ASN A 9 3.83 -0.90 -4.72
N PRO A 10 3.24 0.19 -5.26
CA PRO A 10 2.48 1.20 -4.50
C PRO A 10 1.43 0.63 -3.56
N LEU A 11 0.79 -0.47 -3.96
CA LEU A 11 -0.20 -1.13 -3.13
C LEU A 11 0.43 -1.77 -1.91
N ASP A 12 1.56 -2.47 -2.08
CA ASP A 12 2.21 -3.24 -1.02
C ASP A 12 2.99 -2.34 -0.06
N TYR A 13 3.77 -1.36 -0.55
CA TYR A 13 4.58 -0.52 0.33
C TYR A 13 3.79 0.61 1.04
N SER A 14 2.51 0.82 0.70
CA SER A 14 1.74 1.92 1.30
C SER A 14 0.24 1.71 1.39
N VAL A 15 -0.46 1.48 0.27
CA VAL A 15 -1.94 1.57 0.25
C VAL A 15 -2.58 0.48 1.10
N TRP A 16 -2.10 -0.77 1.01
CA TRP A 16 -2.62 -1.87 1.80
C TRP A 16 -2.40 -1.65 3.29
N TRP A 17 -1.23 -1.15 3.69
CA TRP A 17 -0.97 -0.83 5.09
C TRP A 17 -1.96 0.19 5.67
N GLN A 18 -2.30 1.25 4.92
CA GLN A 18 -3.30 2.24 5.36
C GLN A 18 -4.70 1.65 5.50
N ILE A 19 -5.12 0.88 4.49
CA ILE A 19 -6.44 0.25 4.47
C ILE A 19 -6.55 -0.75 5.59
N GLU A 20 -5.56 -1.64 5.76
CA GLU A 20 -5.53 -2.62 6.84
C GLU A 20 -5.58 -1.93 8.21
N LYS A 21 -4.74 -0.91 8.43
CA LYS A 21 -4.71 -0.16 9.69
C LYS A 21 -6.07 0.41 10.09
N LYS A 22 -6.86 0.90 9.13
CA LYS A 22 -8.17 1.53 9.40
C LYS A 22 -9.32 0.53 9.36
N ALA A 23 -9.38 -0.32 8.32
CA ALA A 23 -10.45 -1.28 8.12
C ALA A 23 -10.38 -2.40 9.17
N CYS A 24 -9.19 -2.82 9.58
CA CYS A 24 -9.00 -3.87 10.58
C CYS A 24 -8.77 -3.34 12.01
N ALA A 25 -9.03 -2.06 12.27
CA ALA A 25 -8.90 -1.47 13.61
C ALA A 25 -9.86 -2.09 14.65
N THR A 26 -10.94 -2.73 14.18
CA THR A 26 -11.90 -3.46 15.00
C THR A 26 -12.21 -4.83 14.41
N ARG A 27 -12.73 -5.74 15.23
CA ARG A 27 -13.11 -7.08 14.78
C ARG A 27 -14.44 -7.03 14.02
N HIS A 28 -14.45 -7.66 12.85
CA HIS A 28 -15.65 -7.79 12.02
C HIS A 28 -16.45 -9.05 12.38
N PRO A 29 -17.80 -8.97 12.42
CA PRO A 29 -18.65 -10.14 12.70
C PRO A 29 -18.67 -11.17 11.57
N ASN A 30 -18.40 -10.76 10.32
CA ASN A 30 -18.38 -11.65 9.16
C ASN A 30 -17.57 -11.07 7.99
N LEU A 31 -17.39 -11.88 6.94
CA LEU A 31 -16.63 -11.50 5.75
C LEU A 31 -17.21 -10.28 5.03
N ASP A 32 -18.53 -10.14 4.98
CA ASP A 32 -19.18 -9.04 4.25
C ASP A 32 -18.96 -7.69 4.95
N SER A 33 -19.07 -7.65 6.28
CA SER A 33 -18.73 -6.46 7.07
C SER A 33 -17.27 -6.04 6.89
N TRP A 34 -16.35 -7.01 6.80
CA TRP A 34 -14.94 -6.72 6.52
C TRP A 34 -14.74 -6.17 5.10
N LYS A 35 -15.33 -6.79 4.07
CA LYS A 35 -15.27 -6.30 2.68
C LYS A 35 -15.81 -4.87 2.56
N THR A 36 -16.93 -4.59 3.20
CA THR A 36 -17.52 -3.24 3.25
C THR A 36 -16.54 -2.26 3.87
N SER A 37 -15.96 -2.59 5.03
CA SER A 37 -14.99 -1.73 5.71
C SER A 37 -13.75 -1.45 4.85
N VAL A 38 -13.20 -2.46 4.17
CA VAL A 38 -12.07 -2.31 3.24
C VAL A 38 -12.42 -1.34 2.10
N ASN A 39 -13.58 -1.50 1.48
CA ASN A 39 -14.04 -0.63 0.38
C ASN A 39 -14.28 0.81 0.86
N GLU A 40 -14.84 1.00 2.05
CA GLU A 40 -15.03 2.33 2.65
C GLU A 40 -13.68 3.03 2.87
N GLN A 41 -12.66 2.32 3.37
CA GLN A 41 -11.34 2.92 3.57
C GLN A 41 -10.61 3.21 2.25
N TRP A 42 -10.85 2.42 1.20
CA TRP A 42 -10.38 2.74 -0.15
C TRP A 42 -11.02 4.04 -0.67
N VAL A 43 -12.34 4.14 -0.60
CA VAL A 43 -13.09 5.32 -1.09
C VAL A 43 -12.76 6.58 -0.28
N ALA A 44 -12.52 6.44 1.03
CA ALA A 44 -12.16 7.55 1.91
C ALA A 44 -10.69 7.99 1.78
N MET A 45 -9.87 7.31 0.96
CA MET A 45 -8.47 7.68 0.77
C MET A 45 -8.36 8.95 -0.06
N GLU A 46 -7.68 9.96 0.47
CA GLU A 46 -7.51 11.23 -0.22
C GLU A 46 -6.65 11.08 -1.48
N ASP A 47 -7.08 11.70 -2.59
CA ASP A 47 -6.34 11.70 -3.86
C ASP A 47 -4.88 12.15 -3.69
N TYR A 48 -4.65 13.16 -2.84
CA TYR A 48 -3.31 13.66 -2.55
C TYR A 48 -2.40 12.57 -1.96
N TYR A 49 -2.94 11.69 -1.11
CA TYR A 49 -2.20 10.55 -0.58
C TYR A 49 -1.80 9.58 -1.71
N ILE A 50 -2.76 9.19 -2.56
CA ILE A 50 -2.52 8.27 -3.68
C ILE A 50 -1.48 8.85 -4.64
N ILE A 51 -1.60 10.14 -4.99
CA ILE A 51 -0.65 10.85 -5.85
C ILE A 51 0.76 10.82 -5.25
N ASN A 52 0.89 11.06 -3.95
CA ASN A 52 2.20 11.06 -3.28
C ASN A 52 2.82 9.66 -3.22
N VAL A 53 2.02 8.62 -3.00
CA VAL A 53 2.49 7.23 -3.08
C VAL A 53 3.03 6.94 -4.48
N CYS A 54 2.27 7.26 -5.53
CA CYS A 54 2.72 7.08 -6.91
C CYS A 54 4.00 7.87 -7.22
N LYS A 55 4.11 9.13 -6.75
CA LYS A 55 5.31 9.95 -6.91
C LYS A 55 6.54 9.35 -6.21
N ALA A 56 6.35 8.66 -5.09
CA ALA A 56 7.44 8.02 -4.35
C ALA A 56 8.06 6.82 -5.11
N PHE A 57 7.37 6.25 -6.10
CA PHE A 57 7.84 5.09 -6.86
C PHE A 57 9.23 5.31 -7.47
N HIS A 58 9.47 6.46 -8.10
CA HIS A 58 10.76 6.74 -8.75
C HIS A 58 11.92 6.69 -7.76
N ARG A 59 11.79 7.36 -6.61
CA ARG A 59 12.79 7.35 -5.53
C ARG A 59 13.02 5.93 -4.98
N ARG A 60 11.96 5.12 -4.86
CA ARG A 60 12.08 3.72 -4.40
C ARG A 60 12.80 2.86 -5.44
N LEU A 61 12.53 3.07 -6.73
CA LEU A 61 13.24 2.41 -7.82
C LEU A 61 14.74 2.76 -7.81
N GLU A 62 15.09 4.03 -7.66
CA GLU A 62 16.48 4.46 -7.48
C GLU A 62 17.13 3.80 -6.27
N GLY A 63 16.40 3.67 -5.15
CA GLY A 63 16.86 2.96 -3.96
C GLY A 63 17.19 1.50 -4.25
N VAL A 64 16.30 0.77 -4.93
CA VAL A 64 16.53 -0.65 -5.31
C VAL A 64 17.72 -0.78 -6.26
N ILE A 65 17.90 0.14 -7.21
CA ILE A 65 19.08 0.17 -8.10
C ILE A 65 20.36 0.37 -7.29
N ALA A 66 20.36 1.28 -6.32
CA ALA A 66 21.52 1.58 -5.48
C ALA A 66 21.98 0.40 -4.62
N VAL A 67 21.07 -0.53 -4.31
CA VAL A 67 21.37 -1.78 -3.57
C VAL A 67 21.45 -3.01 -4.49
N ASP A 68 21.68 -2.80 -5.79
CA ASP A 68 21.85 -3.86 -6.80
C ASP A 68 20.68 -4.88 -6.83
N GLY A 69 19.44 -4.36 -6.75
CA GLY A 69 18.24 -5.18 -6.75
C GLY A 69 17.83 -5.74 -5.38
N GLY A 70 18.56 -5.39 -4.31
CA GLY A 70 18.20 -5.71 -2.93
C GLY A 70 16.96 -4.99 -2.41
N TYR A 71 16.56 -5.34 -1.18
CA TYR A 71 15.42 -4.75 -0.47
C TYR A 71 15.72 -3.37 0.09
N ILE A 72 14.70 -2.52 0.17
CA ILE A 72 14.79 -1.17 0.75
C ILE A 72 13.70 -0.96 1.81
N GLN A 73 13.89 0.00 2.71
CA GLN A 73 12.88 0.38 3.70
C GLN A 73 11.91 1.45 3.17
#